data_AF-A0A4R2YMW4-F1
#
_entry.id   AF-A0A4R2YMW4-F1
#
_cell.length_a   1.000
_cell.length_b   1.000
_cell.length_c   1.000
_cell.angle_alpha   90.00
_cell.angle_beta   90.00
_cell.angle_gamma   90.00
#
_symmetry.space_group_name_H-M   'P 1'
#
loop_
_entity.id
_entity.type
_entity.pdbx_description
1 polymer ?
#
loop_
_entity_poly.entity_id
_entity_poly.type
_entity_poly.pdbx_seq_one_letter_code
_entity_poly.pdbx_strand_id
1 'polypeptide(L)' 'MEFDITTFFKAILGGAGAGYAFTGGISLALPELIVTDRLLLSMAAIGAVLLPLLYLKSIRRK' A
#
# COMPACT_ATOMS: atom_id res chain seq x y z
N MET A 1 -9.56 1.13 -20.40
CA MET A 1 -8.31 0.43 -20.02
C MET A 1 -8.77 -0.97 -19.71
N GLU A 2 -8.28 -1.98 -20.41
CA GLU A 2 -8.63 -3.35 -20.07
C GLU A 2 -8.02 -3.74 -18.72
N PHE A 3 -8.69 -4.65 -18.01
CA PHE A 3 -8.18 -5.20 -16.78
C PHE A 3 -6.97 -6.08 -17.08
N ASP A 4 -5.78 -5.63 -16.66
CA ASP A 4 -4.56 -6.44 -16.65
C ASP A 4 -4.25 -6.92 -15.22
N ILE A 5 -4.16 -8.24 -15.07
CA ILE A 5 -3.86 -8.91 -13.81
C ILE A 5 -2.43 -8.65 -13.34
N THR A 6 -1.49 -8.45 -14.26
CA THR A 6 -0.10 -8.12 -13.94
C THR A 6 -0.02 -6.76 -13.27
N THR A 7 -0.72 -5.78 -13.84
CA THR A 7 -0.82 -4.43 -13.28
C THR A 7 -1.56 -4.43 -11.94
N PHE A 8 -2.59 -5.28 -11.77
CA PHE A 8 -3.27 -5.47 -10.50
C PHE A 8 -2.33 -5.99 -9.39
N PHE A 9 -1.54 -7.03 -9.67
CA PHE A 9 -0.55 -7.54 -8.70
C PHE A 9 0.58 -6.55 -8.42
N LYS A 10 1.04 -5.80 -9.44
CA LYS A 10 1.99 -4.70 -9.23
C LYS A 10 1.41 -3.62 -8.32
N ALA A 11 0.12 -3.31 -8.43
CA ALA A 11 -0.56 -2.36 -7.55
C ALA A 11 -0.67 -2.89 -6.11
N ILE A 12 -0.94 -4.19 -5.92
CA ILE A 12 -0.92 -4.84 -4.59
C ILE A 12 0.48 -4.72 -3.96
N LEU A 13 1.52 -5.17 -4.67
CA LEU A 13 2.89 -5.20 -4.15
C LEU A 13 3.44 -3.78 -3.92
N GLY A 14 3.20 -2.88 -4.88
CA GLY A 14 3.58 -1.48 -4.76
C GLY A 14 2.86 -0.79 -3.60
N GLY A 15 1.59 -1.13 -3.37
CA GLY A 15 0.84 -0.60 -2.23
C GLY A 15 1.26 -1.16 -0.89
N ALA A 16 1.58 -2.45 -0.82
CA ALA A 16 2.16 -3.05 0.37
C ALA A 16 3.48 -2.37 0.75
N GLY A 17 4.37 -2.20 -0.23
CA GLY A 17 5.65 -1.51 -0.05
C GLY A 17 5.48 -0.04 0.35
N ALA A 18 4.54 0.68 -0.26
CA ALA A 18 4.29 2.08 0.07
C ALA A 18 3.75 2.25 1.51
N GLY A 19 2.82 1.40 1.94
CA GLY A 19 2.29 1.45 3.32
C GLY A 19 3.35 1.12 4.38
N TYR A 20 4.20 0.13 4.10
CA TYR A 20 5.34 -0.22 4.95
C TYR A 20 6.39 0.90 5.01
N ALA A 21 6.81 1.42 3.85
CA ALA A 21 7.82 2.47 3.77
C ALA A 21 7.33 3.79 4.37
N PHE A 22 6.05 4.13 4.23
CA PHE A 22 5.48 5.32 4.84
C PHE A 22 5.52 5.25 6.37
N THR A 23 5.09 4.13 6.96
CA THR A 23 5.14 3.94 8.41
C THR A 23 6.56 3.83 8.96
N GLY A 24 7.43 3.09 8.28
CA GLY A 24 8.85 3.02 8.64
C GLY A 24 9.54 4.38 8.52
N GLY A 25 9.22 5.16 7.49
CA GLY A 25 9.74 6.52 7.30
C GLY A 25 9.30 7.49 8.38
N ILE A 26 8.04 7.38 8.86
CA ILE A 26 7.57 8.16 10.01
C ILE A 26 8.36 7.80 11.27
N SER A 27 8.67 6.52 11.48
CA SER A 27 9.51 6.08 12.61
C SER A 27 10.90 6.72 12.59
N LEU A 28 11.49 6.88 11.40
CA LEU A 28 12.79 7.54 11.25
C LEU A 28 12.72 9.05 11.56
N ALA A 29 11.61 9.70 11.24
CA ALA A 29 11.40 11.12 11.53
C ALA A 29 11.02 11.38 12.99
N LEU A 30 10.33 10.43 13.63
CA LEU A 30 9.84 10.50 15.00
C LEU A 30 10.27 9.23 15.75
N PRO A 31 11.52 9.16 16.22
CA PRO A 31 12.07 7.96 16.85
C PRO A 31 11.39 7.57 18.17
N GLU A 32 10.65 8.49 18.80
CA GLU A 32 9.84 8.21 19.99
C GLU A 32 8.53 7.45 19.66
N LEU A 33 8.13 7.44 18.38
CA LEU A 33 6.95 6.71 17.94
C LEU A 33 7.32 5.23 17.80
N ILE A 34 6.87 4.41 18.75
CA ILE A 34 7.12 2.96 18.73
C ILE A 34 6.29 2.33 17.61
N VAL A 35 6.88 2.29 16.41
CA VAL A 35 6.30 1.58 15.28
C VAL A 35 6.58 0.09 15.47
N THR A 36 5.58 -0.62 15.97
CA THR A 36 5.65 -2.09 16.12
C THR A 36 5.56 -2.78 14.76
N ASP A 37 6.12 -3.99 14.65
CA ASP A 37 6.02 -4.81 13.44
C ASP A 37 4.56 -5.03 13.00
N ARG A 38 3.65 -5.14 13.97
CA ARG A 38 2.21 -5.28 13.72
C ARG A 38 1.61 -4.03 13.05
N LEU A 39 2.10 -2.84 13.40
CA LEU A 39 1.66 -1.60 12.79
C LEU A 39 2.19 -1.48 11.35
N LEU A 40 3.45 -1.83 11.11
CA LEU A 40 4.05 -1.89 9.78
C LEU A 40 3.32 -2.88 8.86
N LEU A 41 3.02 -4.08 9.36
CA LEU A 41 2.26 -5.09 8.62
C LEU A 41 0.82 -4.67 8.34
N SER A 42 0.15 -4.02 9.29
CA SER A 42 -1.22 -3.56 9.07
C SER A 42 -1.27 -2.42 8.05
N MET A 43 -0.31 -1.48 8.07
CA MET A 43 -0.23 -0.43 7.06
C MET A 43 0.20 -0.94 5.69
N ALA A 44 1.08 -1.95 5.63
CA ALA A 44 1.36 -2.68 4.41
C ALA A 44 0.09 -3.34 3.86
N ALA A 45 -0.70 -4.02 4.70
CA ALA A 45 -1.96 -4.65 4.28
C ALA A 45 -2.97 -3.60 3.77
N ILE A 46 -3.09 -2.46 4.45
CA ILE A 46 -3.97 -1.36 4.02
C ILE A 46 -3.53 -0.80 2.66
N GLY A 47 -2.24 -0.54 2.48
CA GLY A 47 -1.69 -0.09 1.20
C GLY A 47 -1.88 -1.12 0.08
N ALA A 48 -1.70 -2.39 0.39
CA ALA A 48 -1.91 -3.52 -0.52
C ALA A 48 -3.35 -3.66 -0.99
N VAL A 49 -4.33 -3.17 -0.22
CA VAL A 49 -5.75 -3.18 -0.60
C VAL A 49 -6.13 -1.88 -1.30
N LEU A 50 -5.70 -0.73 -0.81
CA LEU A 50 -6.10 0.59 -1.32
C LEU A 50 -5.70 0.82 -2.79
N LEU A 51 -4.44 0.56 -3.14
CA LEU A 51 -3.92 0.81 -4.49
C LEU A 51 -4.58 -0.04 -5.59
N PRO A 52 -4.76 -1.36 -5.42
CA PRO A 52 -5.53 -2.15 -6.38
C PRO A 52 -7.02 -1.78 -6.41
N LEU A 53 -7.61 -1.34 -5.30
CA LEU A 53 -8.98 -0.80 -5.30
C LEU A 53 -9.09 0.47 -6.14
N LEU A 54 -8.11 1.37 -6.03
CA LEU A 54 -8.03 2.59 -6.83
C LEU A 54 -7.83 2.25 -8.32
N TYR A 55 -7.02 1.25 -8.64
CA TYR A 55 -6.85 0.74 -10.00
C TYR A 55 -8.16 0.18 -10.57
N LEU A 56 -8.86 -0.68 -9.82
CA LEU A 56 -10.18 -1.20 -10.22
C LEU A 56 -11.22 -0.08 -10.41
N LYS A 57 -11.22 0.91 -9.51
CA LYS A 57 -12.09 2.10 -9.62
C LYS A 57 -11.76 2.94 -10.85
N SER A 58 -10.48 3.07 -11.20
CA SER A 58 -10.01 3.76 -12.40
C SER A 58 -10.48 3.06 -13.68
N ILE A 59 -10.43 1.73 -13.70
CA ILE A 59 -10.95 0.93 -14.83
C ILE A 59 -12.47 1.08 -14.95
N ARG A 60 -13.21 0.97 -13.83
CA ARG A 60 -14.69 1.02 -13.83
C ARG A 60 -15.29 2.38 -14.22
N ARG A 61 -14.52 3.47 -14.11
CA ARG A 61 -14.96 4.82 -14.49
C ARG A 61 -14.73 5.15 -15.97
N LYS A 62 -14.02 4.30 -16.72
CA LYS A 62 -13.89 4.38 -18.18
C LYS A 62 -14.96 3.55 -18.86
#